data_AF-R9MAD4-F1
#
_entry.id   AF-R9MAD4-F1
#
_cell.length_a   1.000
_cell.length_b   1.000
_cell.length_c   1.000
_cell.angle_alpha   90.00
_cell.angle_beta   90.00
_cell.angle_gamma   90.00
#
_symmetry.space_group_name_H-M   'P 1'
#
loop_
_entity.id
_entity.type
_entity.pdbx_description
1 polymer ?
#
loop_
_entity_poly.entity_id
_entity_poly.type
_entity_poly.pdbx_seq_one_letter_code
_entity_poly.pdbx_strand_id
1 'polypeptide(L)'
;MDEKTPHLHLTFVPLTKDNRLCAKEIIGNRANLTKWQDTNTNNVLLSYVNVKIAELDGHKQEFLAKIAELTVEAISPEQVSQISGYLDTWDSVSFDDKRRVVDLMITTVAATSDSLNITWKI
;
A
#
# COMPACT_ATOMS: atom_id res chain seq x y z
N MET A 1 -31.17 3.99 -11.67
CA MET A 1 -30.58 4.83 -12.73
C MET A 1 -30.96 4.19 -14.05
N ASP A 2 -31.55 4.99 -14.92
CA ASP A 2 -32.22 4.65 -16.19
C ASP A 2 -31.27 4.57 -17.40
N GLU A 3 -29.99 4.92 -17.22
CA GLU A 3 -28.97 4.85 -18.26
C GLU A 3 -27.71 4.08 -17.85
N LYS A 4 -26.97 3.58 -18.86
CA LYS A 4 -25.77 2.74 -18.71
C LYS A 4 -24.58 3.48 -18.13
N THR A 5 -24.49 4.79 -18.33
CA THR A 5 -23.40 5.63 -17.83
C THR A 5 -23.99 6.73 -16.93
N PRO A 6 -23.51 6.86 -15.69
CA PRO A 6 -23.95 7.95 -14.83
C PRO A 6 -23.52 9.29 -15.46
N HIS A 7 -24.47 10.18 -15.67
CA HIS A 7 -24.26 11.50 -16.24
C HIS A 7 -25.15 12.52 -15.51
N LEU A 8 -24.89 13.81 -15.72
CA LEU A 8 -25.56 14.93 -15.05
C LEU A 8 -26.00 15.96 -16.07
N HIS A 9 -27.29 16.30 -16.10
CA HIS A 9 -27.82 17.42 -16.88
C HIS A 9 -27.75 18.71 -16.06
N LEU A 10 -26.91 19.65 -16.50
CA LEU A 10 -26.78 20.97 -15.90
C LEU A 10 -27.35 22.02 -16.85
N THR A 11 -28.40 22.72 -16.41
CA THR A 11 -28.97 23.88 -17.10
C THR A 11 -28.76 25.14 -16.28
N PHE A 12 -28.23 26.19 -16.88
CA PHE A 12 -28.11 27.50 -16.23
C PHE A 12 -28.72 28.59 -17.10
N VAL A 13 -29.28 29.61 -16.46
CA VAL A 13 -29.84 30.77 -17.14
C VAL A 13 -28.69 31.71 -17.49
N PRO A 14 -28.48 32.04 -18.78
CA PRO A 14 -27.35 32.86 -19.19
C PRO A 14 -27.64 34.35 -18.95
N LEU A 15 -27.60 34.76 -17.68
CA LEU A 15 -27.81 36.14 -17.24
C LEU A 15 -26.47 36.89 -17.15
N THR A 16 -26.33 37.97 -17.91
CA THR A 16 -25.14 38.85 -17.89
C THR A 16 -25.16 39.76 -16.66
N LYS A 17 -24.04 40.41 -16.35
CA LYS A 17 -23.90 41.30 -15.18
C LYS A 17 -24.87 42.48 -15.20
N ASP A 18 -25.30 42.90 -16.38
CA ASP A 18 -26.31 43.94 -16.61
C ASP A 18 -27.73 43.36 -16.74
N ASN A 19 -27.97 42.15 -16.24
CA ASN A 19 -29.26 41.44 -16.22
C ASN A 19 -29.89 41.15 -17.60
N ARG A 20 -29.09 41.04 -18.66
CA ARG A 20 -29.58 40.62 -19.98
C ARG A 20 -29.43 39.11 -20.14
N LEU A 21 -30.31 38.52 -20.95
CA LEU A 21 -30.18 37.10 -21.32
C LEU A 21 -29.29 36.97 -22.55
N CYS A 22 -28.01 36.61 -22.37
CA CYS A 22 -27.05 36.49 -23.46
C CYS A 22 -26.06 35.33 -23.25
N ALA A 23 -26.40 34.16 -23.81
CA ALA A 23 -25.52 32.99 -23.78
C ALA A 23 -24.19 33.23 -24.52
N LYS A 24 -24.21 34.00 -25.62
CA LYS A 24 -23.03 34.28 -26.43
C LYS A 24 -21.96 35.07 -25.66
N GLU A 25 -22.37 35.92 -24.73
CA GLU A 25 -21.45 36.71 -23.92
C GLU A 25 -20.84 35.89 -22.78
N ILE A 26 -21.64 35.00 -22.17
CA ILE A 26 -21.23 34.18 -21.03
C ILE A 26 -20.36 33.00 -21.46
N ILE A 27 -20.79 32.28 -22.51
CA ILE A 27 -20.08 31.11 -23.03
C ILE A 27 -18.98 31.52 -24.02
N GLY A 28 -19.20 32.61 -24.76
CA GLY A 28 -18.22 33.16 -25.68
C GLY A 28 -18.09 32.37 -26.99
N ASN A 29 -16.90 32.41 -27.57
CA ASN A 29 -16.55 31.67 -28.79
C ASN A 29 -15.87 30.33 -28.43
N ARG A 30 -15.40 29.61 -29.46
CA ARG A 30 -14.70 28.32 -29.30
C ARG A 30 -13.53 28.39 -28.29
N ALA A 31 -12.73 29.45 -28.32
CA ALA A 31 -11.58 29.59 -27.41
C ALA A 31 -12.00 29.80 -25.96
N ASN A 32 -13.09 30.54 -25.73
CA ASN A 32 -13.64 30.73 -24.39
C ASN A 32 -14.24 29.44 -23.83
N LEU A 33 -14.89 28.64 -24.67
CA LEU A 33 -15.36 27.29 -24.32
C LEU A 33 -14.21 26.37 -23.91
N THR A 34 -13.09 26.37 -24.65
CA THR A 34 -11.91 25.58 -24.28
C THR A 34 -11.36 26.01 -22.92
N LYS A 35 -11.20 27.31 -22.68
CA LYS A 35 -10.77 27.82 -21.36
C LYS A 35 -11.71 27.44 -20.22
N TRP A 36 -13.03 27.46 -20.48
CA TRP A 36 -14.05 27.02 -19.55
C TRP A 36 -13.90 25.53 -19.21
N GLN A 37 -13.68 24.69 -20.22
CA GLN A 37 -13.42 23.27 -20.03
C GLN A 37 -12.14 23.05 -19.23
N ASP A 38 -11.04 23.71 -19.58
CA ASP A 38 -9.75 23.57 -18.89
C ASP A 38 -9.85 23.98 -17.42
N THR A 39 -10.51 25.10 -17.14
CA THR A 39 -10.63 25.63 -15.77
C THR A 39 -11.55 24.77 -14.91
N ASN A 40 -12.72 24.38 -15.44
CA ASN A 40 -13.70 23.60 -14.69
C ASN A 40 -13.23 22.15 -14.49
N THR A 41 -12.64 21.54 -15.51
CA THR A 41 -12.09 20.17 -15.43
C THR A 41 -10.92 20.14 -14.45
N ASN A 42 -10.04 21.15 -14.46
CA ASN A 42 -8.97 21.23 -13.48
C ASN A 42 -9.50 21.32 -12.05
N ASN A 43 -10.54 22.12 -11.77
CA ASN A 43 -11.06 22.24 -10.40
C ASN A 43 -11.75 20.94 -9.91
N VAL A 44 -12.55 20.29 -10.76
CA VAL A 44 -13.19 19.02 -10.40
C VAL A 44 -12.16 17.90 -10.24
N LEU A 45 -11.17 17.82 -11.13
CA LEU A 45 -10.08 16.85 -11.00
C LEU A 45 -9.22 17.13 -9.77
N LEU A 46 -8.86 18.39 -9.50
CA LEU A 46 -8.08 18.77 -8.32
C LEU A 46 -8.82 18.46 -7.02
N SER A 47 -10.12 18.76 -6.94
CA SER A 47 -10.92 18.41 -5.77
C SER A 47 -11.03 16.89 -5.57
N TYR A 48 -11.26 16.13 -6.65
CA TYR A 48 -11.25 14.67 -6.58
C TYR A 48 -9.88 14.10 -6.14
N VAL A 49 -8.80 14.62 -6.72
CA VAL A 49 -7.43 14.23 -6.36
C VAL A 49 -7.15 14.56 -4.89
N ASN A 50 -7.55 15.73 -4.40
CA ASN A 50 -7.39 16.11 -3.00
C ASN A 50 -8.18 15.19 -2.06
N VAL A 51 -9.41 14.80 -2.42
CA VAL A 51 -10.19 13.81 -1.66
C VAL A 51 -9.47 12.47 -1.63
N LYS A 52 -8.93 12.01 -2.77
CA LYS A 52 -8.18 10.74 -2.83
C LYS A 52 -6.86 10.78 -2.08
N ILE A 53 -6.17 11.92 -2.05
CA ILE A 53 -4.98 12.11 -1.21
C ILE A 53 -5.35 12.00 0.27
N ALA A 54 -6.41 12.67 0.71
CA ALA A 54 -6.85 12.61 2.10
C ALA A 54 -7.27 11.19 2.52
N GLU A 55 -7.95 10.45 1.65
CA GLU A 55 -8.31 9.04 1.87
C GLU A 55 -7.06 8.16 2.01
N LEU A 56 -6.08 8.32 1.11
CA LEU A 56 -4.82 7.57 1.16
C LEU A 56 -3.98 7.92 2.38
N ASP A 57 -3.92 9.19 2.79
CA ASP A 57 -3.23 9.62 4.00
C ASP A 57 -3.88 9.03 5.25
N GLY A 58 -5.22 8.92 5.28
CA GLY A 58 -5.96 8.23 6.34
C GLY A 58 -5.55 6.76 6.45
N HIS A 59 -5.57 6.02 5.35
CA HIS A 59 -5.15 4.61 5.34
C HIS A 59 -3.67 4.44 5.73
N LYS A 60 -2.78 5.33 5.28
CA LYS A 60 -1.36 5.32 5.67
C LYS A 60 -1.22 5.49 7.18
N GLN A 61 -1.93 6.43 7.79
CA GLN A 61 -1.89 6.64 9.24
C GLN A 61 -2.42 5.42 10.00
N GLU A 62 -3.50 4.81 9.53
CA GLU A 62 -4.06 3.58 10.13
C GLU A 62 -3.05 2.43 10.08
N PHE A 63 -2.40 2.21 8.92
CA PHE A 63 -1.38 1.18 8.81
C PHE A 63 -0.15 1.47 9.68
N LEU A 64 0.29 2.72 9.77
CA LEU A 64 1.38 3.09 10.68
C LEU A 64 1.03 2.86 12.14
N ALA A 65 -0.21 3.14 12.55
CA ALA A 65 -0.69 2.85 13.90
C ALA A 65 -0.67 1.34 14.18
N LYS A 66 -1.18 0.52 13.25
CA LYS A 66 -1.15 -0.95 13.34
C LYS A 66 0.28 -1.49 13.38
N ILE A 67 1.19 -0.95 12.57
CA ILE A 67 2.61 -1.34 12.60
C ILE A 67 3.22 -0.99 13.95
N ALA A 68 2.95 0.20 14.50
CA ALA A 68 3.49 0.59 15.80
C ALA A 68 2.97 -0.30 16.93
N GLU A 69 1.66 -0.58 16.95
CA GLU A 69 1.03 -1.53 17.90
C GLU A 69 1.68 -2.92 17.80
N LEU A 70 1.73 -3.49 16.59
CA LEU A 70 2.34 -4.80 16.36
C LEU A 70 3.86 -4.80 16.62
N THR A 71 4.56 -3.68 16.46
CA THR A 71 6.01 -3.59 16.76
C THR A 71 6.26 -3.51 18.26
N VAL A 72 5.39 -2.83 19.01
CA VAL A 72 5.43 -2.82 20.48
C VAL A 72 5.10 -4.20 21.04
N GLU A 73 4.22 -4.95 20.36
CA GLU A 73 3.89 -6.35 20.67
C GLU A 73 4.85 -7.38 20.04
N ALA A 74 5.69 -6.97 19.09
CA ALA A 74 6.61 -7.87 18.39
C ALA A 74 7.84 -8.16 19.25
N ILE A 75 7.70 -9.24 20.00
CA ILE A 75 8.76 -10.05 20.61
C ILE A 75 9.57 -9.24 21.62
N SER A 76 9.25 -9.42 22.91
CA SER A 76 10.09 -8.87 23.98
C SER A 76 11.54 -9.37 23.82
N PRO A 77 12.55 -8.60 24.25
CA PRO A 77 13.93 -9.07 24.29
C PRO A 77 14.06 -10.43 25.01
N GLU A 78 13.23 -10.71 26.02
CA GLU A 78 13.14 -12.04 26.63
C GLU A 78 12.69 -13.13 25.66
N GLN A 79 11.69 -12.89 24.80
CA GLN A 79 11.25 -13.91 23.84
C GLN A 79 12.29 -14.15 22.73
N VAL A 80 12.97 -13.09 22.27
CA VAL A 80 14.12 -13.25 21.37
C VAL A 80 15.21 -14.06 22.06
N SER A 81 15.53 -13.75 23.32
CA SER A 81 16.51 -14.49 24.13
C SER A 81 16.07 -15.93 24.43
N GLN A 82 14.77 -16.23 24.54
CA GLN A 82 14.28 -17.59 24.70
C GLN A 82 14.40 -18.40 23.40
N ILE A 83 14.20 -17.77 22.24
CA ILE A 83 14.35 -18.43 20.94
C ILE A 83 15.83 -18.59 20.59
N SER A 84 16.67 -17.58 20.89
CA SER A 84 18.10 -17.58 20.56
C SER A 84 18.98 -18.24 21.62
N GLY A 85 18.55 -18.28 22.89
CA GLY A 85 19.38 -18.75 24.00
C GLY A 85 19.76 -20.22 23.90
N TYR A 86 18.98 -21.03 23.18
CA TYR A 86 19.34 -22.43 22.88
C TYR A 86 20.46 -22.56 21.86
N LEU A 87 20.67 -21.56 20.98
CA LEU A 87 21.79 -21.53 20.03
C LEU A 87 23.13 -21.32 20.75
N ASP A 88 23.15 -20.48 21.80
CA ASP A 88 24.36 -20.18 22.56
C ASP A 88 24.89 -21.40 23.34
N THR A 89 24.02 -22.36 23.64
CA THR A 89 24.42 -23.63 24.30
C THR A 89 24.83 -24.72 23.34
N TRP A 90 24.80 -24.51 22.01
CA TRP A 90 25.09 -25.56 21.04
C TRP A 90 26.45 -26.21 21.33
N ASP A 91 27.50 -25.45 21.61
CA ASP A 91 28.84 -26.02 21.83
C ASP A 91 28.93 -26.92 23.07
N SER A 92 28.10 -26.71 24.10
CA SER A 92 28.08 -27.51 25.33
C SER A 92 27.16 -28.73 25.28
N VAL A 93 26.33 -28.87 24.23
CA VAL A 93 25.45 -30.03 24.03
C VAL A 93 26.26 -31.28 23.67
N SER A 94 25.82 -32.44 24.16
CA SER A 94 26.46 -33.73 23.91
C SER A 94 26.49 -34.08 22.41
N PHE A 95 27.49 -34.85 21.99
CA PHE A 95 27.61 -35.24 20.58
C PHE A 95 26.38 -36.01 20.08
N ASP A 96 25.82 -36.90 20.90
CA ASP A 96 24.64 -37.69 20.53
C ASP A 96 23.40 -36.82 20.37
N ASP A 97 23.23 -35.79 21.19
CA ASP A 97 22.10 -34.87 21.06
C ASP A 97 22.25 -33.98 19.82
N LYS A 98 23.46 -33.49 19.52
CA LYS A 98 23.76 -32.77 18.26
C LYS A 98 23.44 -33.64 17.06
N ARG A 99 23.86 -34.91 17.08
CA ARG A 99 23.59 -35.87 16.02
C ARG A 99 22.10 -36.08 15.81
N ARG A 100 21.31 -36.24 16.89
CA ARG A 100 19.86 -36.40 16.80
C ARG A 100 19.17 -35.18 16.17
N VAL A 101 19.58 -33.97 16.53
CA VAL A 101 19.05 -32.73 15.93
C VAL A 101 19.39 -32.67 14.44
N VAL A 102 20.63 -32.97 14.08
CA VAL A 102 21.08 -33.00 12.68
C VAL A 102 20.34 -34.05 11.85
N ASP A 103 20.14 -35.26 12.39
CA ASP A 103 19.39 -36.36 11.74
C ASP A 103 17.90 -36.02 11.56
N LEU A 104 17.34 -35.19 12.45
CA LEU A 104 15.99 -34.68 12.33
C LEU A 104 15.90 -33.64 11.20
N MET A 105 16.85 -32.70 11.11
CA MET A 105 16.79 -31.57 10.18
C MET A 105 17.30 -31.88 8.77
N ILE A 106 18.25 -32.81 8.61
CA ILE A 106 18.88 -33.12 7.33
C ILE A 106 18.28 -34.40 6.74
N THR A 107 17.97 -34.34 5.44
CA THR A 107 17.50 -35.50 4.66
C THR A 107 18.68 -36.26 4.07
N THR A 108 19.64 -35.56 3.46
CA THR A 108 20.77 -36.19 2.77
C THR A 108 21.96 -35.24 2.73
N VAL A 109 23.15 -35.79 2.97
CA VAL A 109 24.42 -35.10 2.78
C VAL A 109 25.15 -35.78 1.62
N ALA A 110 25.42 -35.03 0.55
CA ALA A 110 26.22 -35.49 -0.57
C ALA A 110 27.54 -34.72 -0.57
N ALA A 111 28.67 -35.43 -0.56
CA ALA A 111 30.00 -34.83 -0.59
C ALA A 111 30.78 -35.35 -1.79
N THR A 112 31.34 -34.43 -2.57
CA THR A 112 32.38 -34.69 -3.59
C THR A 112 33.72 -34.15 -3.10
N SER A 113 34.80 -34.35 -3.86
CA SER A 113 36.12 -33.79 -3.53
C SER A 113 36.10 -32.25 -3.40
N ASP A 114 35.18 -31.58 -4.10
CA ASP A 114 35.17 -30.12 -4.23
C ASP A 114 33.91 -29.46 -3.65
N SER A 115 32.90 -30.23 -3.24
CA SER A 115 31.63 -29.66 -2.77
C SER A 115 30.90 -30.52 -1.75
N LEU A 116 30.23 -29.86 -0.82
CA LEU A 116 29.33 -30.48 0.14
C LEU A 116 27.93 -29.91 -0.06
N ASN A 117 26.97 -30.78 -0.32
CA ASN A 117 25.57 -30.43 -0.55
C ASN A 117 24.68 -31.05 0.53
N ILE A 118 23.95 -30.21 1.26
CA ILE A 118 23.05 -30.63 2.34
C ILE A 118 21.61 -30.38 1.88
N THR A 119 20.81 -31.44 1.87
CA THR A 119 19.36 -31.36 1.62
C THR A 119 18.63 -31.33 2.95
N TRP A 120 17.91 -30.25 3.24
CA TRP A 120 17.15 -30.05 4.48
C TRP A 120 15.72 -30.61 4.37
N LYS A 121 15.15 -31.07 5.49
CA LYS A 121 13.72 -31.35 5.60
C LYS A 121 12.99 -30.00 5.79
N ILE A 122 12.33 -29.52 4.74
CA ILE A 122 11.41 -28.37 4.79
C ILE A 122 10.02 -28.87 5.20
#